data_AF-A0A962K521-F1
#
_entry.id   AF-A0A962K521-F1
#
_cell.length_a   1.000
_cell.length_b   1.000
_cell.length_c   1.000
_cell.angle_alpha   90.00
_cell.angle_beta   90.00
_cell.angle_gamma   90.00
#
_symmetry.space_group_name_H-M   'P 1'
#
loop_
_entity.id
_entity.type
_entity.pdbx_description
1 polymer ?
#
loop_
_entity_poly.entity_id
_entity_poly.type
_entity_poly.pdbx_seq_one_letter_code
_entity_poly.pdbx_strand_id
1 'polypeptide(L)'
;MSVTIYYDGDCPFCDRYARLLKLQESAGTVYLRNLREHDEARHWLEQQGFDLDEGMVVELDGRRLAGADAVHALALLSTPSGVFNRLNRVLLGSPILSSFIYPLLRAGRWLVLFLLGRTGFVAQDAGIQARTALFAQFFALFSFFHFFNYALEYGRFPPGVDLLVLLAAAVALFFRPRSARLLWLLMFTSTVSAIVQAPAHSNHTLMRNILLIGYWLSFGLTWSRTGDRQEIFRRFAPAGQGVLLVMYVFGIFHKLNSDFLNPVTSCAVALWRQMPLPLRLLDGTLVDYMTIYGTFVAEGALIVMLLSRRLRYLGICGGILFHMLLALSGYAMYITFTMLSIAMHTLFLGNEAALAIVRSEEMKVIRSRLRDPLYLLALLVLVAVMALAAANGANSLVTLLMLPVVLPFCWLVVRYGRTNESLVAGDSILSMRSVGLVTTLLLFVNCLLPYLGLKSAQAINMFANLRLEAGVSNHLIMPVPGPFHYLEKVAIIEDAGTDNVLLSYLHNGHAIVYYDLLARLETLPDNTVSFTLDGDRFDQVRASDFKDDISTVLHPRWFRKWFHFQPVMLTEPEACNV
;
A
#
# COMPACT_ATOMS: atom_id res chain seq x y z
N MET A 1 -27.63 10.33 47.54
CA MET A 1 -26.66 9.71 46.61
C MET A 1 -26.22 10.80 45.64
N SER A 2 -24.91 10.95 45.44
CA SER A 2 -24.34 11.89 44.47
C SER A 2 -23.59 11.09 43.41
N VAL A 3 -23.92 11.29 42.15
CA VAL A 3 -23.28 10.58 41.02
C VAL A 3 -22.48 11.59 40.22
N THR A 4 -21.17 11.35 40.06
CA THR A 4 -20.34 12.18 39.17
C THR A 4 -19.91 11.35 37.96
N ILE A 5 -20.20 11.83 36.75
CA ILE A 5 -19.79 11.19 35.50
C ILE A 5 -18.71 12.06 34.86
N TYR A 6 -17.52 11.50 34.76
CA TYR A 6 -16.39 12.09 34.04
C TYR A 6 -16.37 11.53 32.62
N TYR A 7 -16.48 12.41 31.63
CA TYR A 7 -16.60 12.00 30.23
C TYR A 7 -15.78 12.89 29.30
N ASP A 8 -15.46 12.35 28.13
CA ASP A 8 -14.82 13.07 27.05
C ASP A 8 -15.86 13.87 26.24
N GLY A 9 -15.86 15.20 26.39
CA GLY A 9 -16.77 16.09 25.69
C GLY A 9 -16.58 16.16 24.16
N ASP A 10 -15.44 15.72 23.64
CA ASP A 10 -15.25 15.59 22.18
C ASP A 10 -15.98 14.37 21.60
N CYS A 11 -16.44 13.45 22.45
CA CYS A 11 -17.20 12.27 22.04
C CYS A 11 -18.72 12.55 22.06
N PRO A 12 -19.38 12.59 20.88
CA PRO A 12 -20.82 12.89 20.81
C PRO A 12 -21.68 11.81 21.48
N PHE A 13 -21.20 10.56 21.56
CA PHE A 13 -21.90 9.50 22.25
C PHE A 13 -21.80 9.63 23.76
N CYS A 14 -20.63 9.97 24.30
CA CYS A 14 -20.43 10.12 25.75
C CYS A 14 -21.24 11.29 26.29
N ASP A 15 -21.19 12.45 25.63
CA ASP A 15 -21.98 13.63 26.02
C ASP A 15 -23.49 13.34 25.95
N ARG A 16 -23.98 12.76 24.85
CA ARG A 16 -25.41 12.43 24.73
C ARG A 16 -25.85 11.34 25.70
N TYR A 17 -25.05 10.30 25.90
CA TYR A 17 -25.35 9.22 26.85
C TYR A 17 -25.49 9.77 28.27
N ALA A 18 -24.53 10.60 28.70
CA ALA A 18 -24.56 11.25 30.00
C ALA A 18 -25.82 12.11 30.21
N ARG A 19 -26.29 12.80 29.15
CA ARG A 19 -27.52 13.63 29.21
C ARG A 19 -28.81 12.81 29.12
N LEU A 20 -28.82 11.72 28.36
CA LEU A 20 -30.03 10.93 28.05
C LEU A 20 -30.44 9.95 29.15
N LEU A 21 -29.53 9.54 30.04
CA LEU A 21 -29.83 8.54 31.07
C LEU A 21 -30.86 9.00 32.11
N LYS A 22 -31.28 10.28 32.09
CA LYS A 22 -32.27 10.86 33.04
C LYS A 22 -31.98 10.49 34.50
N LEU A 23 -30.71 10.38 34.84
CA LEU A 23 -30.27 9.93 36.17
C LEU A 23 -30.73 10.88 37.29
N GLN A 24 -30.97 12.15 36.95
CA GLN A 24 -31.51 13.14 37.88
C GLN A 24 -32.91 12.77 38.40
N GLU A 25 -33.71 12.01 37.63
CA GLU A 25 -35.04 11.57 38.04
C GLU A 25 -35.01 10.37 39.04
N SER A 26 -33.86 9.69 39.22
CA SER A 26 -33.76 8.42 39.97
C SER A 26 -32.63 8.33 40.99
N ALA A 27 -31.49 8.97 40.73
CA ALA A 27 -30.26 8.86 41.53
C ALA A 27 -29.95 10.12 42.37
N GLY A 28 -30.82 11.12 42.38
CA GLY A 28 -30.61 12.39 43.08
C GLY A 28 -29.74 13.37 42.27
N THR A 29 -28.70 13.94 42.90
CA THR A 29 -27.85 14.95 42.25
C THR A 29 -26.80 14.30 41.35
N VAL A 30 -26.82 14.63 40.06
CA VAL A 30 -25.90 14.10 39.04
C VAL A 30 -25.02 15.23 38.52
N TYR A 31 -23.70 15.08 38.65
CA TYR A 31 -22.70 16.02 38.15
C TYR A 31 -22.05 15.45 36.89
N LEU A 32 -22.16 16.17 35.78
CA LEU A 32 -21.49 15.84 34.52
C LEU A 32 -20.22 16.69 34.42
N ARG A 33 -19.05 16.04 34.39
CA ARG A 33 -17.75 16.72 34.28
C ARG A 33 -17.08 16.38 32.95
N ASN A 34 -17.02 17.37 32.06
CA ASN A 34 -16.28 17.27 30.80
C ASN A 34 -14.76 17.35 31.08
N LEU A 35 -14.05 16.26 30.79
CA LEU A 35 -12.60 16.15 30.99
C LEU A 35 -11.77 17.03 30.05
N ARG A 36 -12.38 17.64 29.02
CA ARG A 36 -11.74 18.63 28.15
C ARG A 36 -11.64 20.03 28.79
N GLU A 37 -12.46 20.29 29.81
CA GLU A 37 -12.55 21.59 30.50
C GLU A 37 -11.99 21.53 31.93
N HIS A 38 -11.70 20.33 32.44
CA HIS A 38 -11.33 20.10 33.83
C HIS A 38 -10.00 19.33 33.92
N ASP A 39 -8.89 20.01 33.62
CA ASP A 39 -7.55 19.40 33.62
C ASP A 39 -7.17 18.78 34.97
N GLU A 40 -7.53 19.41 36.09
CA GLU A 40 -7.23 18.87 37.44
C GLU A 40 -7.91 17.51 37.66
N ALA A 41 -9.18 17.38 37.27
CA ALA A 41 -9.91 16.13 37.38
C ALA A 41 -9.34 15.06 36.45
N ARG A 42 -8.89 15.45 35.24
CA ARG A 42 -8.23 14.55 34.29
C ARG A 42 -6.96 13.96 34.90
N HIS A 43 -6.02 14.80 35.32
CA HIS A 43 -4.74 14.35 35.87
C HIS A 43 -4.95 13.51 37.14
N TRP A 44 -5.92 13.87 37.98
CA TRP A 44 -6.24 13.10 39.17
C TRP A 44 -6.76 11.69 38.87
N LEU A 45 -7.59 11.51 37.84
CA LEU A 45 -8.04 10.18 37.41
C LEU A 45 -6.91 9.38 36.74
N GLU A 46 -6.07 10.01 35.94
CA GLU A 46 -4.90 9.37 35.31
C GLU A 46 -3.91 8.87 36.36
N GLN A 47 -3.65 9.66 37.42
CA GLN A 47 -2.81 9.25 38.56
C GLN A 47 -3.36 8.03 39.31
N GLN A 48 -4.68 7.80 39.25
CA GLN A 48 -5.31 6.61 39.82
C GLN A 48 -5.31 5.40 38.88
N GLY A 49 -4.70 5.52 37.70
CA GLY A 49 -4.57 4.44 36.73
C GLY A 49 -5.76 4.28 35.79
N PHE A 50 -6.68 5.25 35.73
CA PHE A 50 -7.77 5.21 34.75
C PHE A 50 -7.30 5.68 33.38
N ASP A 51 -7.57 4.88 32.34
CA ASP A 51 -7.39 5.28 30.95
C ASP A 51 -8.65 6.02 30.45
N LEU A 52 -8.53 7.34 30.31
CA LEU A 52 -9.62 8.24 29.92
C LEU A 52 -9.89 8.22 28.41
N ASP A 53 -8.96 7.68 27.60
CA ASP A 53 -9.19 7.44 26.18
C ASP A 53 -10.04 6.18 25.98
N GLU A 54 -10.01 5.23 26.91
CA GLU A 54 -10.83 4.02 26.83
C GLU A 54 -12.28 4.20 27.24
N GLY A 55 -12.64 5.20 28.07
CA GLY A 55 -14.02 5.32 28.51
C GLY A 55 -14.34 6.48 29.45
N MET A 56 -15.58 6.49 29.93
CA MET A 56 -16.01 7.37 31.02
C MET A 56 -15.67 6.74 32.37
N VAL A 57 -15.47 7.59 33.38
CA VAL A 57 -15.34 7.17 34.78
C VAL A 57 -16.56 7.66 35.55
N VAL A 58 -17.14 6.79 36.37
CA VAL A 58 -18.31 7.08 37.18
C VAL A 58 -17.95 6.96 38.65
N GLU A 59 -18.17 8.01 39.41
CA GLU A 59 -18.00 8.02 40.87
C GLU A 59 -19.38 7.89 41.55
N LEU A 60 -19.53 6.83 42.34
CA LEU A 60 -20.72 6.48 43.10
C LEU A 60 -20.32 6.26 44.55
N ASP A 61 -20.80 7.12 45.46
CA ASP A 61 -20.58 7.03 46.91
C ASP A 61 -19.09 6.79 47.28
N GLY A 62 -18.18 7.51 46.61
CA GLY A 62 -16.73 7.43 46.82
C GLY A 62 -16.01 6.29 46.08
N ARG A 63 -16.75 5.38 45.43
CA ARG A 63 -16.18 4.33 44.57
C ARG A 63 -16.17 4.78 43.11
N ARG A 64 -15.03 4.58 42.42
CA ARG A 64 -14.87 4.90 40.99
C ARG A 64 -14.92 3.63 40.16
N LEU A 65 -15.76 3.66 39.13
CA LEU A 65 -15.95 2.59 38.17
C LEU A 65 -15.56 3.11 36.78
N ALA A 66 -14.94 2.25 35.97
CA ALA A 66 -14.62 2.54 34.58
C ALA A 66 -15.08 1.38 33.69
N GLY A 67 -14.98 1.54 32.38
CA GLY A 67 -15.18 0.41 31.47
C GLY A 67 -16.62 -0.11 31.45
N ALA A 68 -16.74 -1.43 31.35
CA ALA A 68 -18.00 -2.17 31.40
C ALA A 68 -18.75 -1.97 32.73
N ASP A 69 -18.02 -1.82 33.85
CA ASP A 69 -18.62 -1.64 35.18
C ASP A 69 -19.27 -0.27 35.32
N ALA A 70 -18.66 0.78 34.74
CA ALA A 70 -19.23 2.11 34.72
C ALA A 70 -20.57 2.14 33.97
N VAL A 71 -20.61 1.61 32.75
CA VAL A 71 -21.84 1.62 31.95
C VAL A 71 -22.91 0.69 32.52
N HIS A 72 -22.50 -0.41 33.16
CA HIS A 72 -23.40 -1.32 33.88
C HIS A 72 -24.05 -0.63 35.08
N ALA A 73 -23.26 0.02 35.92
CA ALA A 73 -23.77 0.77 37.07
C ALA A 73 -24.73 1.89 36.63
N LEU A 74 -24.39 2.62 35.57
CA LEU A 74 -25.27 3.64 34.99
C LEU A 74 -26.59 3.04 34.45
N ALA A 75 -26.54 1.86 33.83
CA ALA A 75 -27.74 1.18 33.34
C ALA A 75 -28.66 0.72 34.48
N LEU A 76 -28.10 0.26 35.60
CA LEU A 76 -28.88 -0.10 36.80
C LEU A 76 -29.51 1.11 37.50
N LEU A 77 -28.80 2.25 37.51
CA LEU A 77 -29.27 3.50 38.09
C LEU A 77 -30.31 4.23 37.22
N SER A 78 -30.37 3.95 35.91
CA SER A 78 -31.32 4.58 35.00
C SER A 78 -32.77 4.11 35.20
N THR A 79 -33.73 5.04 35.05
CA THR A 79 -35.17 4.74 35.10
C THR A 79 -35.59 3.88 33.92
N PRO A 80 -36.49 2.89 34.07
CA PRO A 80 -37.00 2.10 32.94
C PRO A 80 -37.99 2.86 32.03
N SER A 81 -38.13 4.19 32.21
CA SER A 81 -39.03 5.03 31.44
C SER A 81 -38.41 5.42 30.09
N GLY A 82 -39.13 5.11 29.01
CA GLY A 82 -38.70 5.38 27.64
C GLY A 82 -38.00 4.20 26.95
N VAL A 83 -38.08 4.18 25.61
CA VAL A 83 -37.56 3.08 24.77
C VAL A 83 -36.03 2.95 24.91
N PHE A 84 -35.32 4.07 24.97
CA PHE A 84 -33.86 4.09 25.12
C PHE A 84 -33.39 3.49 26.44
N ASN A 85 -33.97 3.86 27.57
CA ASN A 85 -33.55 3.35 28.88
C ASN A 85 -33.89 1.87 29.06
N ARG A 86 -35.01 1.39 28.49
CA ARG A 86 -35.33 -0.05 28.46
C ARG A 86 -34.27 -0.83 27.68
N LEU A 87 -33.92 -0.36 26.49
CA LEU A 87 -32.85 -0.97 25.69
C LEU A 87 -31.52 -0.95 26.44
N ASN A 88 -31.16 0.19 27.05
CA ASN A 88 -29.94 0.35 27.83
C ASN A 88 -29.86 -0.65 29.00
N ARG A 89 -30.95 -0.82 29.74
CA ARG A 89 -31.02 -1.78 30.85
C ARG A 89 -30.98 -3.23 30.37
N VAL A 90 -31.58 -3.56 29.23
CA VAL A 90 -31.51 -4.90 28.65
C VAL A 90 -30.08 -5.22 28.21
N LEU A 91 -29.41 -4.30 27.51
CA LEU A 91 -28.08 -4.51 26.94
C LEU A 91 -26.96 -4.42 27.98
N LEU A 92 -27.02 -3.46 28.90
CA LEU A 92 -25.93 -3.15 29.84
C LEU A 92 -26.28 -3.45 31.29
N GLY A 93 -27.51 -3.85 31.61
CA GLY A 93 -27.94 -4.20 32.96
C GLY A 93 -27.51 -5.59 33.42
N SER A 94 -26.87 -6.40 32.56
CA SER A 94 -26.19 -7.64 32.95
C SER A 94 -24.67 -7.44 32.90
N PRO A 95 -23.90 -7.84 33.93
CA PRO A 95 -22.45 -7.68 33.94
C PRO A 95 -21.77 -8.49 32.82
N ILE A 96 -22.30 -9.69 32.53
CA ILE A 96 -21.80 -10.54 31.43
C ILE A 96 -22.04 -9.83 30.10
N LEU A 97 -23.27 -9.39 29.84
CA LEU A 97 -23.60 -8.75 28.56
C LEU A 97 -22.85 -7.42 28.38
N SER A 98 -22.70 -6.62 29.44
CA SER A 98 -21.90 -5.39 29.43
C SER A 98 -20.44 -5.67 29.05
N SER A 99 -19.83 -6.73 29.60
CA SER A 99 -18.44 -7.10 29.28
C SER A 99 -18.22 -7.46 27.80
N PHE A 100 -19.23 -7.98 27.10
CA PHE A 100 -19.18 -8.25 25.66
C PHE A 100 -19.53 -7.05 24.78
N ILE A 101 -20.54 -6.26 25.16
CA ILE A 101 -21.01 -5.12 24.37
C ILE A 101 -20.08 -3.92 24.49
N TYR A 102 -19.52 -3.67 25.66
CA TYR A 102 -18.72 -2.48 25.94
C TYR A 102 -17.49 -2.33 25.00
N PRO A 103 -16.70 -3.39 24.71
CA PRO A 103 -15.61 -3.30 23.73
C PRO A 103 -16.08 -2.86 22.33
N LEU A 104 -17.27 -3.29 21.88
CA LEU A 104 -17.84 -2.86 20.60
C LEU A 104 -18.23 -1.38 20.61
N LEU A 105 -18.84 -0.90 21.70
CA LEU A 105 -19.15 0.52 21.90
C LEU A 105 -17.88 1.37 21.91
N ARG A 106 -16.82 0.88 22.57
CA ARG A 106 -15.51 1.52 22.64
C ARG A 106 -14.86 1.63 21.26
N ALA A 107 -14.87 0.55 20.49
CA ALA A 107 -14.39 0.54 19.10
C ALA A 107 -15.19 1.50 18.22
N GLY A 108 -16.52 1.54 18.37
CA GLY A 108 -17.39 2.50 17.67
C GLY A 108 -17.06 3.96 18.02
N ARG A 109 -16.89 4.27 19.31
CA ARG A 109 -16.43 5.60 19.78
C ARG A 109 -15.11 5.97 19.12
N TRP A 110 -14.12 5.07 19.14
CA TRP A 110 -12.79 5.32 18.59
C TRP A 110 -12.87 5.69 17.10
N LEU A 111 -13.63 4.93 16.32
CA LEU A 111 -13.78 5.17 14.87
C LEU A 111 -14.44 6.53 14.59
N VAL A 112 -15.50 6.87 15.34
CA VAL A 112 -16.17 8.17 15.17
C VAL A 112 -15.24 9.32 15.54
N LEU A 113 -14.52 9.24 16.66
CA LEU A 113 -13.52 10.25 17.01
C LEU A 113 -12.43 10.37 15.93
N PHE A 114 -12.01 9.26 15.32
CA PHE A 114 -11.06 9.24 14.22
C PHE A 114 -11.59 9.98 12.99
N LEU A 115 -12.81 9.67 12.55
CA LEU A 115 -13.45 10.29 11.39
C LEU A 115 -13.76 11.78 11.62
N LEU A 116 -14.13 12.16 12.86
CA LEU A 116 -14.32 13.55 13.26
C LEU A 116 -12.99 14.31 13.41
N GLY A 117 -11.86 13.61 13.51
CA GLY A 117 -10.53 14.21 13.68
C GLY A 117 -10.24 14.71 15.10
N ARG A 118 -10.99 14.25 16.10
CA ARG A 118 -10.83 14.59 17.53
C ARG A 118 -9.70 13.78 18.13
N THR A 119 -8.75 14.34 18.87
CA THR A 119 -7.62 13.57 19.42
C THR A 119 -7.94 13.00 20.80
N GLY A 120 -7.26 11.92 21.19
CA GLY A 120 -7.32 11.45 22.57
C GLY A 120 -6.65 12.41 23.56
N PHE A 121 -6.53 11.98 24.80
CA PHE A 121 -5.78 12.67 25.86
C PHE A 121 -4.29 12.33 25.81
N VAL A 122 -3.91 11.16 25.27
CA VAL A 122 -2.50 10.78 25.09
C VAL A 122 -1.75 11.79 24.21
N ALA A 123 -0.63 12.28 24.73
CA ALA A 123 0.27 13.19 24.03
C ALA A 123 0.86 12.53 22.80
N GLN A 124 0.82 13.24 21.67
CA GLN A 124 1.30 12.71 20.40
C GLN A 124 2.81 12.91 20.23
N ASP A 125 3.52 11.83 19.91
CA ASP A 125 4.95 11.85 19.54
C ASP A 125 5.16 12.61 18.22
N ALA A 126 5.87 13.75 18.30
CA ALA A 126 6.13 14.61 17.15
C ALA A 126 7.01 13.95 16.08
N GLY A 127 7.91 13.03 16.47
CA GLY A 127 8.76 12.29 15.55
C GLY A 127 7.96 11.29 14.71
N ILE A 128 7.02 10.58 15.32
CA ILE A 128 6.15 9.64 14.60
C ILE A 128 5.21 10.38 13.64
N GLN A 129 4.64 11.50 14.09
CA GLN A 129 3.86 12.37 13.20
C GLN A 129 4.70 12.86 12.02
N ALA A 130 5.96 13.24 12.24
CA ALA A 130 6.86 13.68 11.19
C ALA A 130 7.15 12.55 10.19
N ARG A 131 7.44 11.33 10.65
CA ARG A 131 7.62 10.15 9.78
C ARG A 131 6.37 9.85 8.97
N THR A 132 5.20 9.88 9.63
CA THR A 132 3.91 9.66 8.97
C THR A 132 3.69 10.69 7.86
N ALA A 133 3.98 11.96 8.15
CA ALA A 133 3.81 13.04 7.19
C ALA A 133 4.75 12.91 5.98
N LEU A 134 6.01 12.51 6.19
CA LEU A 134 6.96 12.29 5.10
C LEU A 134 6.53 11.12 4.20
N PHE A 135 6.15 9.99 4.80
CA PHE A 135 5.60 8.86 4.06
C PHE A 135 4.34 9.28 3.28
N ALA A 136 3.41 9.97 3.93
CA ALA A 136 2.17 10.44 3.32
C ALA A 136 2.41 11.38 2.12
N GLN A 137 3.44 12.24 2.20
CA GLN A 137 3.81 13.15 1.11
C GLN A 137 4.25 12.39 -0.14
N PHE A 138 5.17 11.43 0.01
CA PHE A 138 5.65 10.62 -1.12
C PHE A 138 4.60 9.61 -1.61
N PHE A 139 3.78 9.06 -0.71
CA PHE A 139 2.70 8.17 -1.10
C PHE A 139 1.57 8.90 -1.84
N ALA A 140 1.32 10.17 -1.51
CA ALA A 140 0.45 11.05 -2.28
C ALA A 140 1.00 11.32 -3.68
N LEU A 141 2.31 11.60 -3.81
CA LEU A 141 2.96 11.73 -5.11
C LEU A 141 2.87 10.44 -5.93
N PHE A 142 3.15 9.29 -5.32
CA PHE A 142 2.93 7.98 -5.96
C PHE A 142 1.51 7.85 -6.51
N SER A 143 0.50 8.14 -5.69
CA SER A 143 -0.90 7.99 -6.08
C SER A 143 -1.30 8.97 -7.19
N PHE A 144 -0.71 10.17 -7.19
CA PHE A 144 -0.85 11.14 -8.27
C PHE A 144 -0.28 10.59 -9.60
N PHE A 145 0.95 10.05 -9.62
CA PHE A 145 1.49 9.47 -10.84
C PHE A 145 0.78 8.18 -11.25
N HIS A 146 0.33 7.39 -10.28
CA HIS A 146 -0.47 6.19 -10.55
C HIS A 146 -1.76 6.53 -11.31
N PHE A 147 -2.41 7.65 -11.00
CA PHE A 147 -3.56 8.13 -11.76
C PHE A 147 -3.20 8.34 -13.25
N PHE A 148 -2.14 9.10 -13.53
CA PHE A 148 -1.75 9.40 -14.91
C PHE A 148 -1.24 8.17 -15.66
N ASN A 149 -0.48 7.31 -14.99
CA ASN A 149 -0.01 6.05 -15.55
C ASN A 149 -1.20 5.17 -15.98
N TYR A 150 -2.20 4.99 -15.11
CA TYR A 150 -3.37 4.20 -15.48
C TYR A 150 -4.27 4.85 -16.52
N ALA A 151 -4.45 6.17 -16.45
CA ALA A 151 -5.25 6.88 -17.43
C ALA A 151 -4.61 6.86 -18.82
N LEU A 152 -3.30 7.09 -18.93
CA LEU A 152 -2.62 7.34 -20.20
C LEU A 152 -1.86 6.13 -20.75
N GLU A 153 -1.15 5.38 -19.90
CA GLU A 153 -0.33 4.23 -20.33
C GLU A 153 -1.14 2.93 -20.35
N TYR A 154 -1.94 2.67 -19.31
CA TYR A 154 -2.76 1.45 -19.22
C TYR A 154 -4.15 1.59 -19.86
N GLY A 155 -4.36 2.61 -20.71
CA GLY A 155 -5.55 2.72 -21.55
C GLY A 155 -6.88 2.92 -20.81
N ARG A 156 -6.89 3.41 -19.57
CA ARG A 156 -8.12 3.72 -18.82
C ARG A 156 -8.57 5.17 -19.00
N PHE A 157 -8.44 5.72 -20.21
CA PHE A 157 -9.00 7.02 -20.55
C PHE A 157 -10.35 6.85 -21.28
N PRO A 158 -11.43 7.55 -20.87
CA PRO A 158 -11.51 8.49 -19.74
C PRO A 158 -11.43 7.77 -18.36
N PRO A 159 -10.86 8.43 -17.34
CA PRO A 159 -10.65 7.83 -16.03
C PRO A 159 -11.97 7.55 -15.31
N GLY A 160 -12.07 6.36 -14.70
CA GLY A 160 -13.19 5.99 -13.85
C GLY A 160 -13.26 6.78 -12.54
N VAL A 161 -14.41 6.70 -11.85
CA VAL A 161 -14.64 7.37 -10.56
C VAL A 161 -13.61 6.94 -9.51
N ASP A 162 -13.15 5.68 -9.54
CA ASP A 162 -12.11 5.18 -8.63
C ASP A 162 -10.81 5.99 -8.75
N LEU A 163 -10.39 6.30 -9.98
CA LEU A 163 -9.19 7.08 -10.27
C LEU A 163 -9.37 8.56 -9.93
N LEU A 164 -10.54 9.15 -10.20
CA LEU A 164 -10.81 10.55 -9.89
C LEU A 164 -10.81 10.82 -8.37
N VAL A 165 -11.43 9.93 -7.59
CA VAL A 165 -11.44 10.05 -6.12
C VAL A 165 -10.05 9.77 -5.54
N LEU A 166 -9.29 8.83 -6.11
CA LEU A 166 -7.88 8.60 -5.78
C LEU A 166 -7.04 9.86 -5.99
N LEU A 167 -7.15 10.51 -7.16
CA LEU A 167 -6.43 11.73 -7.47
C LEU A 167 -6.80 12.86 -6.49
N ALA A 168 -8.09 13.08 -6.23
CA ALA A 168 -8.54 14.09 -5.28
C ALA A 168 -7.99 13.86 -3.87
N ALA A 169 -8.00 12.60 -3.39
CA ALA A 169 -7.44 12.23 -2.10
C ALA A 169 -5.91 12.43 -2.06
N ALA A 170 -5.21 12.09 -3.14
CA ALA A 170 -3.77 12.26 -3.28
C ALA A 170 -3.38 13.73 -3.21
N VAL A 171 -4.03 14.59 -4.00
CA VAL A 171 -3.80 16.04 -4.00
C VAL A 171 -4.10 16.62 -2.61
N ALA A 172 -5.24 16.28 -2.00
CA ALA A 172 -5.59 16.77 -0.67
C ALA A 172 -4.55 16.36 0.41
N LEU A 173 -4.08 15.11 0.37
CA LEU A 173 -3.05 14.61 1.29
C LEU A 173 -1.70 15.29 1.07
N PHE A 174 -1.30 15.53 -0.19
CA PHE A 174 -0.06 16.21 -0.53
C PHE A 174 0.03 17.61 0.12
N PHE A 175 -1.07 18.37 0.15
CA PHE A 175 -1.09 19.69 0.80
C PHE A 175 -1.30 19.61 2.32
N ARG A 176 -1.81 18.49 2.85
CA ARG A 176 -2.06 18.27 4.28
C ARG A 176 -1.50 16.92 4.76
N PRO A 177 -0.18 16.69 4.68
CA PRO A 177 0.44 15.39 4.91
C PRO A 177 0.31 14.89 6.36
N ARG A 178 0.03 15.78 7.31
CA ARG A 178 -0.19 15.45 8.74
C ARG A 178 -1.59 14.89 9.01
N SER A 179 -2.50 14.91 8.04
CA SER A 179 -3.89 14.49 8.25
C SER A 179 -4.03 12.97 8.17
N ALA A 180 -4.19 12.32 9.32
CA ALA A 180 -4.46 10.88 9.39
C ALA A 180 -5.73 10.47 8.63
N ARG A 181 -6.75 11.35 8.57
CA ARG A 181 -8.01 11.10 7.84
C ARG A 181 -7.82 11.11 6.33
N LEU A 182 -6.98 12.02 5.82
CA LEU A 182 -6.68 12.06 4.38
C LEU A 182 -5.78 10.89 3.98
N LEU A 183 -4.87 10.47 4.86
CA LEU A 183 -4.09 9.25 4.63
C LEU A 183 -5.01 8.04 4.59
N TRP A 184 -5.94 7.90 5.54
CA TRP A 184 -6.95 6.84 5.54
C TRP A 184 -7.80 6.87 4.27
N LEU A 185 -8.27 8.04 3.84
CA LEU A 185 -9.05 8.19 2.62
C LEU A 185 -8.25 7.74 1.40
N LEU A 186 -6.98 8.14 1.28
CA LEU A 186 -6.12 7.73 0.18
C LEU A 186 -5.85 6.21 0.20
N MET A 187 -5.67 5.61 1.37
CA MET A 187 -5.52 4.15 1.51
C MET A 187 -6.80 3.42 1.11
N PHE A 188 -7.97 3.95 1.48
CA PHE A 188 -9.28 3.41 1.10
C PHE A 188 -9.51 3.48 -0.41
N THR A 189 -9.31 4.65 -1.01
CA THR A 189 -9.50 4.82 -2.46
C THR A 189 -8.49 4.03 -3.26
N SER A 190 -7.25 3.89 -2.78
CA SER A 190 -6.25 2.99 -3.38
C SER A 190 -6.69 1.52 -3.33
N THR A 191 -7.36 1.11 -2.26
CA THR A 191 -7.89 -0.26 -2.11
C THR A 191 -9.05 -0.52 -3.07
N VAL A 192 -10.00 0.43 -3.15
CA VAL A 192 -11.10 0.36 -4.12
C VAL A 192 -10.55 0.31 -5.53
N SER A 193 -9.59 1.18 -5.87
CA SER A 193 -8.98 1.21 -7.18
C SER A 193 -8.22 -0.09 -7.49
N ALA A 194 -7.54 -0.71 -6.51
CA ALA A 194 -6.92 -2.01 -6.68
C ALA A 194 -7.91 -3.12 -7.04
N ILE A 195 -9.10 -3.12 -6.44
CA ILE A 195 -10.17 -4.11 -6.74
C ILE A 195 -10.77 -3.88 -8.12
N VAL A 196 -11.01 -2.61 -8.49
CA VAL A 196 -11.56 -2.23 -9.80
C VAL A 196 -10.57 -2.53 -10.93
N GLN A 197 -9.28 -2.27 -10.70
CA GLN A 197 -8.21 -2.52 -11.66
C GLN A 197 -7.81 -4.00 -11.78
N ALA A 198 -8.31 -4.87 -10.89
CA ALA A 198 -7.92 -6.26 -10.93
C ALA A 198 -8.47 -6.94 -12.19
N PRO A 199 -7.61 -7.58 -13.00
CA PRO A 199 -6.24 -7.96 -12.65
C PRO A 199 -5.17 -6.90 -12.90
N ALA A 200 -4.27 -6.73 -11.93
CA ALA A 200 -3.16 -5.81 -12.05
C ALA A 200 -2.01 -6.42 -12.87
N HIS A 201 -1.54 -5.74 -13.90
CA HIS A 201 -0.41 -6.24 -14.71
C HIS A 201 0.95 -5.71 -14.23
N SER A 202 0.98 -4.71 -13.34
CA SER A 202 2.22 -4.03 -12.94
C SER A 202 2.75 -4.46 -11.57
N ASN A 203 4.09 -4.53 -11.46
CA ASN A 203 4.78 -4.83 -10.19
C ASN A 203 4.50 -3.77 -9.11
N HIS A 204 4.42 -2.49 -9.48
CA HIS A 204 4.14 -1.42 -8.53
C HIS A 204 2.74 -1.51 -7.92
N THR A 205 1.74 -1.99 -8.67
CA THR A 205 0.38 -2.19 -8.16
C THR A 205 0.34 -3.36 -7.18
N LEU A 206 1.05 -4.46 -7.43
CA LEU A 206 1.18 -5.54 -6.46
C LEU A 206 1.81 -5.05 -5.15
N MET A 207 2.93 -4.33 -5.23
CA MET A 207 3.60 -3.78 -4.05
C MET A 207 2.68 -2.85 -3.26
N ARG A 208 1.96 -1.96 -3.95
CA ARG A 208 0.93 -1.12 -3.33
C ARG A 208 -0.10 -1.98 -2.60
N ASN A 209 -0.64 -3.00 -3.25
CA ASN A 209 -1.71 -3.81 -2.68
C ASN A 209 -1.26 -4.55 -1.40
N ILE A 210 -0.04 -5.08 -1.38
CA ILE A 210 0.52 -5.66 -0.15
C ILE A 210 0.73 -4.59 0.93
N LEU A 211 1.21 -3.40 0.55
CA LEU A 211 1.36 -2.27 1.47
C LEU A 211 0.01 -1.86 2.10
N LEU A 212 -1.06 -1.84 1.30
CA LEU A 212 -2.43 -1.58 1.76
C LEU A 212 -2.90 -2.61 2.78
N ILE A 213 -2.61 -3.91 2.57
CA ILE A 213 -2.89 -4.97 3.54
C ILE A 213 -2.19 -4.66 4.87
N GLY A 214 -0.91 -4.31 4.84
CA GLY A 214 -0.16 -3.90 6.04
C GLY A 214 -0.78 -2.70 6.76
N TYR A 215 -1.26 -1.70 6.01
CA TYR A 215 -1.97 -0.55 6.57
C TYR A 215 -3.29 -0.96 7.23
N TRP A 216 -4.11 -1.77 6.56
CA TRP A 216 -5.42 -2.20 7.08
C TRP A 216 -5.31 -3.12 8.28
N LEU A 217 -4.32 -4.02 8.32
CA LEU A 217 -4.02 -4.82 9.51
C LEU A 217 -3.61 -3.92 10.69
N SER A 218 -2.77 -2.92 10.43
CA SER A 218 -2.36 -1.95 11.46
C SER A 218 -3.56 -1.14 11.97
N PHE A 219 -4.38 -0.63 11.06
CA PHE A 219 -5.59 0.12 11.39
C PHE A 219 -6.59 -0.72 12.18
N GLY A 220 -6.90 -1.94 11.71
CA GLY A 220 -7.85 -2.85 12.35
C GLY A 220 -7.40 -3.31 13.74
N LEU A 221 -6.10 -3.58 13.93
CA LEU A 221 -5.55 -3.92 15.25
C LEU A 221 -5.57 -2.72 16.21
N THR A 222 -5.35 -1.49 15.72
CA THR A 222 -5.44 -0.29 16.56
C THR A 222 -6.89 0.03 16.90
N TRP A 223 -7.79 -0.12 15.93
CA TRP A 223 -9.22 0.11 16.10
C TRP A 223 -9.85 -0.90 17.08
N SER A 224 -9.58 -2.20 16.92
CA SER A 224 -10.10 -3.25 17.83
C SER A 224 -9.57 -3.14 19.25
N ARG A 225 -8.34 -2.66 19.42
CA ARG A 225 -7.73 -2.41 20.74
C ARG A 225 -7.96 -1.00 21.26
N THR A 226 -8.66 -0.15 20.50
CA THR A 226 -8.92 1.26 20.80
C THR A 226 -7.66 2.04 21.20
N GLY A 227 -6.52 1.68 20.59
CA GLY A 227 -5.22 2.24 20.95
C GLY A 227 -4.97 3.62 20.34
N ASP A 228 -3.85 4.25 20.70
CA ASP A 228 -3.44 5.52 20.12
C ASP A 228 -3.27 5.42 18.59
N ARG A 229 -3.64 6.48 17.88
CA ARG A 229 -3.59 6.57 16.42
C ARG A 229 -2.18 6.44 15.87
N GLN A 230 -1.17 6.87 16.63
CA GLN A 230 0.22 6.75 16.20
C GLN A 230 0.66 5.29 16.08
N GLU A 231 -0.03 4.40 16.77
CA GLU A 231 0.21 2.96 16.71
C GLU A 231 -0.12 2.38 15.32
N ILE A 232 -1.04 3.02 14.57
CA ILE A 232 -1.31 2.64 13.16
C ILE A 232 -0.01 2.74 12.36
N PHE A 233 0.71 3.87 12.45
CA PHE A 233 1.95 4.05 11.70
C PHE A 233 3.09 3.20 12.25
N ARG A 234 3.20 3.05 13.59
CA ARG A 234 4.21 2.19 14.22
C ARG A 234 4.15 0.74 13.75
N ARG A 235 2.94 0.17 13.61
CA ARG A 235 2.72 -1.20 13.10
C ARG A 235 2.85 -1.29 11.59
N PHE A 236 2.49 -0.23 10.87
CA PHE A 236 2.54 -0.17 9.42
C PHE A 236 3.97 -0.04 8.88
N ALA A 237 4.85 0.74 9.53
CA ALA A 237 6.18 1.01 9.01
C ALA A 237 7.01 -0.27 8.74
N PRO A 238 7.05 -1.28 9.65
CA PRO A 238 7.69 -2.57 9.38
C PRO A 238 7.12 -3.32 8.15
N ALA A 239 5.83 -3.15 7.85
CA ALA A 239 5.21 -3.79 6.69
C ALA A 239 5.78 -3.22 5.39
N GLY A 240 5.86 -1.90 5.26
CA GLY A 240 6.46 -1.27 4.07
C GLY A 240 7.98 -1.46 3.98
N GLN A 241 8.68 -1.52 5.11
CA GLN A 241 10.10 -1.90 5.15
C GLN A 241 10.32 -3.32 4.61
N GLY A 242 9.49 -4.27 5.06
CA GLY A 242 9.51 -5.65 4.58
C GLY A 242 9.20 -5.77 3.09
N VAL A 243 8.15 -5.09 2.60
CA VAL A 243 7.80 -5.04 1.18
C VAL A 243 8.97 -4.54 0.32
N LEU A 244 9.64 -3.47 0.74
CA LEU A 244 10.80 -2.93 0.02
C LEU A 244 11.99 -3.91 0.02
N LEU A 245 12.27 -4.56 1.14
CA LEU A 245 13.37 -5.53 1.23
C LEU A 245 13.09 -6.78 0.39
N VAL A 246 11.87 -7.31 0.40
CA VAL A 246 11.47 -8.44 -0.44
C VAL A 246 11.58 -8.08 -1.92
N MET A 247 11.20 -6.86 -2.30
CA MET A 247 11.41 -6.36 -3.66
C MET A 247 12.87 -6.38 -4.07
N TYR A 248 13.81 -5.93 -3.23
CA TYR A 248 15.24 -6.01 -3.58
C TYR A 248 15.75 -7.46 -3.62
N VAL A 249 15.31 -8.32 -2.70
CA VAL A 249 15.70 -9.75 -2.70
C VAL A 249 15.26 -10.43 -3.99
N PHE A 250 14.01 -10.26 -4.39
CA PHE A 250 13.50 -10.86 -5.63
C PHE A 250 13.90 -10.10 -6.89
N GLY A 251 14.24 -8.81 -6.75
CA GLY A 251 14.92 -8.02 -7.78
C GLY A 251 16.23 -8.70 -8.19
N ILE A 252 17.00 -9.20 -7.24
CA ILE A 252 18.22 -9.98 -7.49
C ILE A 252 17.89 -11.41 -7.90
N PHE A 253 17.07 -12.10 -7.09
CA PHE A 253 16.85 -13.53 -7.24
C PHE A 253 16.30 -13.87 -8.63
N HIS A 254 15.26 -13.18 -9.09
CA HIS A 254 14.70 -13.43 -10.41
C HIS A 254 15.70 -13.17 -11.55
N LYS A 255 16.67 -12.25 -11.36
CA LYS A 255 17.72 -11.91 -12.35
C LYS A 255 18.86 -12.94 -12.40
N LEU A 256 18.90 -13.92 -11.50
CA LEU A 256 19.88 -15.02 -11.53
C LEU A 256 19.48 -16.07 -12.58
N ASN A 257 19.43 -15.65 -13.85
CA ASN A 257 19.09 -16.47 -15.01
C ASN A 257 20.03 -16.18 -16.18
N SER A 258 20.06 -17.09 -17.16
CA SER A 258 20.97 -17.01 -18.32
C SER A 258 20.74 -15.75 -19.17
N ASP A 259 19.49 -15.36 -19.35
CA ASP A 259 19.09 -14.37 -20.36
C ASP A 259 19.28 -12.94 -19.85
N PHE A 260 19.16 -12.72 -18.54
CA PHE A 260 19.49 -11.45 -17.89
C PHE A 260 21.00 -11.19 -17.88
N LEU A 261 21.81 -12.25 -17.74
CA LEU A 261 23.28 -12.16 -17.73
C LEU A 261 23.89 -12.01 -19.13
N ASN A 262 23.11 -12.26 -20.18
CA ASN A 262 23.53 -12.11 -21.57
C ASN A 262 23.32 -10.65 -22.04
N PRO A 263 24.39 -9.90 -22.38
CA PRO A 263 24.28 -8.51 -22.85
C PRO A 263 23.38 -8.28 -24.07
N VAL A 264 23.15 -9.31 -24.88
CA VAL A 264 22.31 -9.22 -26.08
C VAL A 264 20.83 -9.14 -25.71
N THR A 265 20.40 -9.87 -24.68
CA THR A 265 18.99 -10.00 -24.28
C THR A 265 18.63 -9.29 -22.99
N SER A 266 19.63 -8.91 -22.20
CA SER A 266 19.43 -8.38 -20.85
C SER A 266 18.52 -7.16 -20.82
N CYS A 267 17.50 -7.24 -19.96
CA CYS A 267 16.64 -6.12 -19.67
C CYS A 267 17.36 -4.91 -19.06
N ALA A 268 18.45 -5.11 -18.31
CA ALA A 268 19.22 -3.99 -17.77
C ALA A 268 19.83 -3.13 -18.90
N VAL A 269 20.34 -3.80 -19.93
CA VAL A 269 20.92 -3.16 -21.11
C VAL A 269 19.83 -2.47 -21.94
N ALA A 270 18.71 -3.16 -22.19
CA ALA A 270 17.58 -2.60 -22.92
C ALA A 270 17.04 -1.31 -22.25
N LEU A 271 16.87 -1.34 -20.93
CA LEU A 271 16.42 -0.18 -20.14
C LEU A 271 17.44 0.98 -20.15
N TRP A 272 18.74 0.68 -20.12
CA TRP A 272 19.79 1.69 -20.23
C TRP A 272 19.77 2.41 -21.57
N ARG A 273 19.56 1.68 -22.66
CA ARG A 273 19.43 2.26 -24.01
C ARG A 273 18.21 3.18 -24.15
N GLN A 274 17.24 3.09 -23.24
CA GLN A 274 16.09 4.02 -23.15
C GLN A 274 16.35 5.28 -22.30
N MET A 275 17.56 5.48 -21.78
CA MET A 275 17.90 6.70 -21.03
C MET A 275 17.87 7.96 -21.93
N PRO A 276 17.64 9.16 -21.36
CA PRO A 276 17.72 10.42 -22.09
C PRO A 276 19.18 10.77 -22.44
N LEU A 277 19.37 11.69 -23.38
CA LEU A 277 20.68 12.29 -23.64
C LEU A 277 21.15 13.12 -22.42
N PRO A 278 22.47 13.14 -22.10
CA PRO A 278 23.56 12.46 -22.80
C PRO A 278 23.82 11.02 -22.33
N LEU A 279 23.07 10.49 -21.35
CA LEU A 279 23.34 9.17 -20.74
C LEU A 279 23.33 8.04 -21.77
N ARG A 280 22.40 8.06 -22.72
CA ARG A 280 22.33 7.08 -23.81
C ARG A 280 23.56 7.06 -24.72
N LEU A 281 24.37 8.13 -24.73
CA LEU A 281 25.64 8.14 -25.49
C LEU A 281 26.70 7.24 -24.87
N LEU A 282 26.56 6.92 -23.58
CA LEU A 282 27.38 5.92 -22.91
C LEU A 282 26.83 4.55 -23.30
N ASP A 283 27.37 3.97 -24.37
CA ASP A 283 26.98 2.65 -24.86
C ASP A 283 28.22 1.81 -25.18
N GLY A 284 28.06 0.50 -25.25
CA GLY A 284 29.11 -0.46 -25.56
C GLY A 284 29.31 -1.51 -24.46
N THR A 285 30.14 -2.51 -24.77
CA THR A 285 30.25 -3.76 -23.99
C THR A 285 30.55 -3.54 -22.51
N LEU A 286 31.38 -2.55 -22.17
CA LEU A 286 31.67 -2.23 -20.77
C LEU A 286 30.42 -1.73 -20.04
N VAL A 287 29.66 -0.83 -20.66
CA VAL A 287 28.42 -0.28 -20.10
C VAL A 287 27.38 -1.38 -19.96
N ASP A 288 27.27 -2.27 -20.96
CA ASP A 288 26.34 -3.41 -20.90
C ASP A 288 26.59 -4.24 -19.63
N TYR A 289 27.83 -4.69 -19.40
CA TYR A 289 28.17 -5.45 -18.19
C TYR A 289 28.03 -4.61 -16.91
N MET A 290 28.33 -3.31 -16.94
CA MET A 290 28.12 -2.43 -15.79
C MET A 290 26.64 -2.33 -15.41
N THR A 291 25.71 -2.30 -16.37
CA THR A 291 24.27 -2.25 -16.07
C THR A 291 23.77 -3.57 -15.49
N ILE A 292 24.23 -4.71 -16.02
CA ILE A 292 23.90 -6.05 -15.51
C ILE A 292 24.44 -6.23 -14.08
N TYR A 293 25.76 -6.18 -13.90
CA TYR A 293 26.39 -6.44 -12.60
C TYR A 293 26.19 -5.31 -11.60
N GLY A 294 26.10 -4.07 -12.09
CA GLY A 294 25.78 -2.91 -11.25
C GLY A 294 24.40 -3.01 -10.61
N THR A 295 23.43 -3.64 -11.28
CA THR A 295 22.11 -3.91 -10.69
C THR A 295 22.22 -4.85 -9.49
N PHE A 296 22.96 -5.96 -9.61
CA PHE A 296 23.19 -6.88 -8.48
C PHE A 296 23.92 -6.22 -7.32
N VAL A 297 24.97 -5.44 -7.61
CA VAL A 297 25.75 -4.74 -6.60
C VAL A 297 24.89 -3.68 -5.90
N ALA A 298 24.14 -2.88 -6.66
CA ALA A 298 23.29 -1.83 -6.10
C ALA A 298 22.18 -2.41 -5.23
N GLU A 299 21.37 -3.34 -5.76
CA GLU A 299 20.26 -3.95 -5.01
C GLU A 299 20.78 -4.71 -3.78
N GLY A 300 21.89 -5.46 -3.92
CA GLY A 300 22.50 -6.22 -2.82
C GLY A 300 23.05 -5.32 -1.72
N ALA A 301 23.76 -4.25 -2.10
CA ALA A 301 24.29 -3.29 -1.15
C ALA A 301 23.14 -2.53 -0.43
N LEU A 302 22.05 -2.21 -1.12
CA LEU A 302 20.88 -1.55 -0.52
C LEU A 302 20.24 -2.42 0.58
N ILE A 303 20.10 -3.73 0.37
CA ILE A 303 19.60 -4.66 1.41
C ILE A 303 20.49 -4.58 2.66
N VAL A 304 21.80 -4.76 2.49
CA VAL A 304 22.76 -4.76 3.60
C VAL A 304 22.77 -3.40 4.32
N MET A 305 22.77 -2.31 3.56
CA MET A 305 22.81 -0.96 4.11
C MET A 305 21.54 -0.62 4.88
N LEU A 306 20.35 -0.93 4.36
CA LEU A 306 19.07 -0.64 5.01
C LEU A 306 18.86 -1.44 6.31
N LEU A 307 19.33 -2.69 6.36
CA LEU A 307 19.29 -3.53 7.56
C LEU A 307 20.32 -3.09 8.61
N SER A 308 21.44 -2.49 8.20
CA SER A 308 22.48 -2.03 9.11
C SER A 308 22.14 -0.67 9.73
N ARG A 309 22.08 -0.59 11.06
CA ARG A 309 21.85 0.68 11.78
C ARG A 309 22.86 1.78 11.41
N ARG A 310 24.12 1.41 11.16
CA ARG A 310 25.21 2.35 10.83
C ARG A 310 25.15 2.84 9.39
N LEU A 311 24.76 1.97 8.45
CA LEU A 311 24.77 2.27 7.02
C LEU A 311 23.38 2.66 6.47
N ARG A 312 22.33 2.57 7.29
CA ARG A 312 20.94 2.82 6.87
C ARG A 312 20.75 4.14 6.13
N TYR A 313 21.36 5.21 6.62
CA TYR A 313 21.29 6.51 5.97
C TYR A 313 21.85 6.46 4.53
N LEU A 314 22.96 5.75 4.30
CA LEU A 314 23.50 5.52 2.96
C LEU A 314 22.57 4.64 2.12
N GLY A 315 21.95 3.63 2.73
CA GLY A 315 20.91 2.82 2.07
C GLY A 315 19.70 3.63 1.63
N ILE A 316 19.22 4.57 2.45
CA ILE A 316 18.12 5.49 2.10
C ILE A 316 18.53 6.40 0.94
N CYS A 317 19.68 7.06 1.05
CA CYS A 317 20.15 8.00 0.02
C CYS A 317 20.48 7.28 -1.30
N GLY A 318 21.18 6.15 -1.22
CA GLY A 318 21.51 5.31 -2.36
C GLY A 318 20.26 4.74 -3.04
N GLY A 319 19.26 4.34 -2.26
CA GLY A 319 17.98 3.85 -2.78
C GLY A 319 17.20 4.95 -3.51
N ILE A 320 17.11 6.15 -2.91
CA ILE A 320 16.50 7.32 -3.57
C ILE A 320 17.24 7.62 -4.89
N LEU A 321 18.57 7.65 -4.88
CA LEU A 321 19.37 7.90 -6.08
C LEU A 321 19.16 6.83 -7.15
N PHE A 322 19.21 5.55 -6.76
CA PHE A 322 19.01 4.42 -7.67
C PHE A 322 17.63 4.47 -8.35
N HIS A 323 16.56 4.64 -7.57
CA HIS A 323 15.20 4.72 -8.13
C HIS A 323 14.97 6.00 -8.94
N MET A 324 15.64 7.10 -8.61
CA MET A 324 15.60 8.32 -9.44
C MET A 324 16.32 8.12 -10.78
N LEU A 325 17.44 7.40 -10.80
CA LEU A 325 18.11 7.02 -12.05
C LEU A 325 17.22 6.14 -12.91
N LEU A 326 16.59 5.11 -12.33
CA LEU A 326 15.65 4.24 -13.06
C LEU A 326 14.47 5.00 -13.66
N ALA A 327 13.96 6.02 -12.95
CA ALA A 327 12.86 6.85 -13.44
C ALA A 327 13.17 7.59 -14.75
N LEU A 328 14.44 7.83 -15.06
CA LEU A 328 14.84 8.54 -16.27
C LEU A 328 14.60 7.73 -17.55
N SER A 329 14.55 6.40 -17.45
CA SER A 329 14.28 5.52 -18.59
C SER A 329 12.96 5.89 -19.26
N GLY A 330 12.94 5.86 -20.60
CA GLY A 330 11.76 6.14 -21.43
C GLY A 330 10.62 5.11 -21.33
N TYR A 331 10.81 4.04 -20.57
CA TYR A 331 9.86 2.94 -20.50
C TYR A 331 8.78 3.11 -19.43
N ALA A 332 7.52 2.78 -19.79
CA ALA A 332 6.37 2.54 -18.91
C ALA A 332 6.16 3.52 -17.74
N MET A 333 6.53 4.79 -17.92
CA MET A 333 6.35 5.87 -16.94
C MET A 333 6.83 5.47 -15.52
N TYR A 334 8.08 4.99 -15.40
CA TYR A 334 8.68 4.47 -14.15
C TYR A 334 8.58 5.37 -12.92
N ILE A 335 8.40 6.68 -13.11
CA ILE A 335 8.24 7.63 -12.01
C ILE A 335 7.17 7.20 -10.99
N THR A 336 6.14 6.49 -11.43
CA THR A 336 5.13 5.90 -10.53
C THR A 336 5.77 4.91 -9.55
N PHE A 337 6.52 3.93 -10.05
CA PHE A 337 7.23 2.97 -9.22
C PHE A 337 8.29 3.65 -8.35
N THR A 338 9.05 4.60 -8.90
CA THR A 338 10.05 5.38 -8.17
C THR A 338 9.46 6.11 -6.97
N MET A 339 8.29 6.75 -7.12
CA MET A 339 7.64 7.43 -5.99
C MET A 339 7.17 6.45 -4.90
N LEU A 340 6.67 5.27 -5.28
CA LEU A 340 6.30 4.23 -4.31
C LEU A 340 7.55 3.75 -3.55
N SER A 341 8.63 3.46 -4.28
CA SER A 341 9.91 3.06 -3.71
C SER A 341 10.44 4.12 -2.74
N ILE A 342 10.50 5.39 -3.14
CA ILE A 342 10.96 6.48 -2.27
C ILE A 342 10.07 6.62 -1.02
N ALA A 343 8.74 6.50 -1.16
CA ALA A 343 7.83 6.48 -0.01
C ALA A 343 8.21 5.39 0.99
N MET A 344 8.50 4.17 0.54
CA MET A 344 8.94 3.09 1.42
C MET A 344 10.34 3.32 2.01
N HIS A 345 11.28 3.95 1.29
CA HIS A 345 12.58 4.32 1.87
C HIS A 345 12.42 5.31 3.04
N THR A 346 11.44 6.22 3.00
CA THR A 346 11.18 7.12 4.14
C THR A 346 10.73 6.39 5.40
N LEU A 347 10.22 5.15 5.30
CA LEU A 347 9.88 4.34 6.47
C LEU A 347 11.10 3.90 7.27
N PHE A 348 12.30 3.95 6.67
CA PHE A 348 13.59 3.70 7.33
C PHE A 348 14.17 4.93 8.03
N LEU A 349 13.54 6.11 7.93
CA LEU A 349 13.98 7.29 8.68
C LEU A 349 13.71 7.14 10.18
N GLY A 350 14.65 7.62 10.99
CA GLY A 350 14.46 7.78 12.43
C GLY A 350 13.47 8.90 12.78
N ASN A 351 13.01 8.91 14.02
CA ASN A 351 12.07 9.91 14.53
C ASN A 351 12.72 11.30 14.56
N GLU A 352 13.98 11.39 15.03
CA GLU A 352 14.75 12.65 15.07
C GLU A 352 14.99 13.22 13.66
N ALA A 353 15.42 12.38 12.72
CA ALA A 353 15.66 12.76 11.33
C ALA A 353 14.40 13.32 10.67
N ALA A 354 13.29 12.58 10.81
CA ALA A 354 12.02 13.02 10.25
C ALA A 354 11.56 14.36 10.85
N LEU A 355 11.73 14.54 12.16
CA LEU A 355 11.40 15.78 12.84
C LEU A 355 12.27 16.94 12.35
N ALA A 356 13.58 16.72 12.18
CA ALA A 356 14.52 17.70 11.63
C ALA A 356 14.13 18.13 10.21
N ILE A 357 13.81 17.18 9.33
CA ILE A 357 13.31 17.46 7.96
C ILE A 357 12.07 18.34 8.03
N VAL A 358 11.08 17.94 8.84
CA VAL A 358 9.76 18.60 8.90
C VAL A 358 9.82 20.01 9.52
N ARG A 359 10.83 20.29 10.35
CA ARG A 359 11.08 21.57 11.03
C ARG A 359 12.10 22.47 10.31
N SER A 360 12.83 21.95 9.33
CA SER A 360 13.83 22.71 8.55
C SER A 360 13.26 23.98 7.91
N GLU A 361 14.10 25.00 7.73
CA GLU A 361 13.71 26.27 7.08
C GLU A 361 13.29 26.03 5.63
N GLU A 362 13.97 25.14 4.93
CA GLU A 362 13.68 24.74 3.56
C GLU A 362 12.29 24.11 3.45
N MET A 363 11.90 23.25 4.39
CA MET A 363 10.54 22.70 4.43
C MET A 363 9.50 23.79 4.70
N LYS A 364 9.82 24.81 5.51
CA LYS A 364 8.94 25.98 5.69
C LYS A 364 8.79 26.77 4.39
N VAL A 365 9.89 26.97 3.64
CA VAL A 365 9.87 27.62 2.32
C VAL A 365 9.07 26.81 1.31
N ILE A 366 9.26 25.49 1.22
CA ILE A 366 8.46 24.62 0.34
C ILE A 366 6.97 24.76 0.67
N ARG A 367 6.61 24.72 1.95
CA ARG A 367 5.22 24.87 2.40
C ARG A 367 4.64 26.26 2.12
N SER A 368 5.43 27.32 2.19
CA SER A 368 4.96 28.67 1.86
C SER A 368 4.74 28.82 0.36
N ARG A 369 5.65 28.30 -0.48
CA ARG A 369 5.49 28.27 -1.95
C ARG A 369 4.28 27.45 -2.38
N LEU A 370 4.00 26.32 -1.73
CA LEU A 370 2.79 25.53 -1.99
C LEU A 370 1.47 26.22 -1.62
N ARG A 371 1.51 27.42 -1.04
CA ARG A 371 0.33 28.27 -0.78
C ARG A 371 0.28 29.52 -1.66
N ASP A 372 1.34 29.77 -2.44
CA ASP A 372 1.44 30.91 -3.33
C ASP A 372 0.63 30.62 -4.61
N PRO A 373 -0.36 31.45 -4.98
CA PRO A 373 -1.22 31.21 -6.14
C PRO A 373 -0.45 31.17 -7.46
N LEU A 374 0.64 31.94 -7.60
CA LEU A 374 1.45 31.94 -8.81
C LEU A 374 2.23 30.62 -8.94
N TYR A 375 2.75 30.12 -7.82
CA TYR A 375 3.42 28.81 -7.79
C TYR A 375 2.44 27.67 -8.08
N LEU A 376 1.21 27.75 -7.55
CA LEU A 376 0.15 26.78 -7.85
C LEU A 376 -0.26 26.81 -9.33
N LEU A 377 -0.37 27.98 -9.94
CA LEU A 377 -0.61 28.10 -11.38
C LEU A 377 0.54 27.48 -12.19
N ALA A 378 1.79 27.75 -11.83
CA ALA A 378 2.95 27.15 -12.48
C ALA A 378 2.96 25.62 -12.32
N LEU A 379 2.58 25.09 -11.15
CA LEU A 379 2.45 23.65 -10.92
C LEU A 379 1.33 23.04 -11.78
N LEU A 380 0.19 23.71 -11.93
CA LEU A 380 -0.90 23.26 -12.81
C LEU A 380 -0.47 23.22 -14.28
N VAL A 381 0.25 24.25 -14.75
CA VAL A 381 0.83 24.28 -16.09
C VAL A 381 1.82 23.14 -16.27
N LEU A 382 2.70 22.90 -15.28
CA LEU A 382 3.65 21.79 -15.30
C LEU A 382 2.93 20.44 -15.41
N VAL A 383 1.85 20.23 -14.64
CA VAL A 383 1.02 19.02 -14.70
C VAL A 383 0.38 18.85 -16.07
N ALA A 384 -0.14 19.92 -16.68
CA ALA A 384 -0.70 19.86 -18.03
C ALA A 384 0.36 19.49 -19.08
N VAL A 385 1.56 20.07 -19.00
CA VAL A 385 2.68 19.74 -19.88
C VAL A 385 3.13 18.28 -19.69
N MET A 386 3.21 17.80 -18.45
CA MET A 386 3.51 16.39 -18.17
C MET A 386 2.44 15.46 -18.74
N ALA A 387 1.16 15.78 -18.61
CA ALA A 387 0.08 14.98 -19.17
C ALA A 387 0.15 14.92 -20.70
N LEU A 388 0.48 16.03 -21.36
CA LEU A 388 0.72 16.07 -22.81
C LEU A 388 1.95 15.23 -23.20
N ALA A 389 3.06 15.34 -22.46
CA ALA A 389 4.25 14.54 -22.72
C ALA A 389 3.96 13.03 -22.57
N ALA A 390 3.25 12.64 -21.51
CA ALA A 390 2.81 11.26 -21.28
C ALA A 390 1.90 10.75 -22.40
N ALA A 391 0.93 11.54 -22.85
CA ALA A 391 0.04 11.17 -23.95
C ALA A 391 0.76 10.97 -25.30
N ASN A 392 1.97 11.53 -25.45
CA ASN A 392 2.84 11.33 -26.61
C ASN A 392 3.93 10.25 -26.38
N GLY A 393 3.86 9.50 -25.28
CA GLY A 393 4.86 8.47 -24.94
C GLY A 393 6.22 9.02 -24.51
N ALA A 394 6.35 10.33 -24.24
CA ALA A 394 7.61 10.97 -23.84
C ALA A 394 7.89 10.81 -22.33
N ASN A 395 7.97 9.57 -21.86
CA ASN A 395 8.07 9.23 -20.43
C ASN A 395 9.31 9.80 -19.73
N SER A 396 10.46 9.83 -20.41
CA SER A 396 11.68 10.43 -19.85
C SER A 396 11.52 11.94 -19.63
N LEU A 397 10.80 12.64 -20.51
CA LEU A 397 10.46 14.05 -20.35
C LEU A 397 9.51 14.25 -19.16
N VAL A 398 8.52 13.38 -18.97
CA VAL A 398 7.63 13.42 -17.79
C VAL A 398 8.46 13.37 -16.50
N THR A 399 9.44 12.46 -16.41
CA THR A 399 10.34 12.38 -15.26
C THR A 399 11.16 13.65 -15.10
N LEU A 400 11.76 14.18 -16.17
CA LEU A 400 12.60 15.38 -16.11
C LEU A 400 11.80 16.63 -15.64
N LEU A 401 10.59 16.80 -16.17
CA LEU A 401 9.69 17.89 -15.78
C LEU A 401 9.26 17.81 -14.31
N MET A 402 9.24 16.61 -13.75
CA MET A 402 8.83 16.36 -12.37
C MET A 402 9.96 16.62 -11.35
N LEU A 403 11.22 16.49 -11.75
CA LEU A 403 12.38 16.65 -10.86
C LEU A 403 12.34 17.93 -9.99
N PRO A 404 11.97 19.13 -10.50
CA PRO A 404 11.87 20.34 -9.68
C PRO A 404 10.87 20.23 -8.52
N VAL A 405 9.86 19.37 -8.62
CA VAL A 405 8.87 19.14 -7.56
C VAL A 405 9.40 18.17 -6.51
N VAL A 406 10.17 17.15 -6.90
CA VAL A 406 10.57 16.06 -6.00
C VAL A 406 11.98 16.16 -5.44
N LEU A 407 12.93 16.69 -6.22
CA LEU A 407 14.29 16.88 -5.74
C LEU A 407 14.37 17.72 -4.46
N PRO A 408 13.55 18.77 -4.24
CA PRO A 408 13.56 19.48 -2.96
C PRO A 408 13.26 18.57 -1.77
N PHE A 409 12.27 17.67 -1.87
CA PHE A 409 11.94 16.74 -0.78
C PHE A 409 13.03 15.68 -0.59
N CYS A 410 13.56 15.12 -1.69
CA CYS A 410 14.66 14.16 -1.64
C CYS A 410 15.93 14.77 -1.04
N TRP A 411 16.24 16.02 -1.40
CA TRP A 411 17.35 16.78 -0.85
C TRP A 411 17.24 16.92 0.66
N LEU A 412 16.05 17.18 1.21
CA LEU A 412 15.88 17.25 2.66
C LEU A 412 16.13 15.91 3.34
N VAL A 413 15.75 14.79 2.72
CA VAL A 413 16.08 13.46 3.21
C VAL A 413 17.60 13.25 3.22
N VAL A 414 18.30 13.65 2.16
CA VAL A 414 19.77 13.58 2.10
C VAL A 414 20.37 14.49 3.18
N ARG A 415 19.93 15.74 3.30
CA ARG A 415 20.53 16.72 4.21
C ARG A 415 20.31 16.43 5.69
N TYR A 416 19.11 15.96 6.06
CA TYR A 416 18.68 15.83 7.46
C TYR A 416 18.34 14.39 7.89
N GLY A 417 18.41 13.42 6.99
CA GLY A 417 17.99 12.04 7.24
C GLY A 417 18.97 11.18 8.05
N ARG A 418 20.15 11.70 8.41
CA ARG A 418 21.17 10.94 9.13
C ARG A 418 20.80 10.81 10.60
N THR A 419 20.47 9.59 11.04
CA THR A 419 20.38 9.24 12.45
C THR A 419 21.01 7.89 12.72
N ASN A 420 21.40 7.66 13.97
CA ASN A 420 21.81 6.36 14.46
C ASN A 420 20.72 5.79 15.39
N GLU A 421 19.46 6.17 15.24
CA GLU A 421 18.36 5.67 16.08
C GLU A 421 17.98 4.22 15.73
N SER A 422 17.47 3.50 16.72
CA SER A 422 16.76 2.24 16.46
C SER A 422 15.39 2.54 15.86
N LEU A 423 15.01 1.85 14.79
CA LEU A 423 13.66 1.96 14.22
C LEU A 423 12.60 1.22 15.04
N VAL A 424 13.06 0.31 15.90
CA VAL A 424 12.24 -0.41 16.88
C VAL A 424 12.63 0.12 18.25
N ALA A 425 11.80 0.97 18.83
CA ALA A 425 11.93 1.46 20.20
C ALA A 425 10.60 1.27 20.92
N GLY A 426 10.64 0.77 22.16
CA GLY A 426 9.48 0.57 23.04
C GLY A 426 9.11 -0.89 23.33
N ASP A 427 8.25 -1.09 24.32
CA ASP A 427 7.94 -2.39 24.94
C ASP A 427 6.93 -3.26 24.16
N SER A 428 6.20 -2.70 23.18
CA SER A 428 5.20 -3.40 22.36
C SER A 428 5.79 -4.06 21.10
N ILE A 429 6.92 -4.74 21.26
CA ILE A 429 7.74 -5.28 20.15
C ILE A 429 6.98 -6.34 19.34
N LEU A 430 6.14 -7.16 19.98
CA LEU A 430 5.55 -8.34 19.35
C LEU A 430 4.49 -7.98 18.29
N SER A 431 3.54 -7.10 18.60
CA SER A 431 2.47 -6.72 17.65
C SER A 431 2.95 -5.80 16.54
N MET A 432 3.99 -4.98 16.80
CA MET A 432 4.63 -4.19 15.75
C MET A 432 5.36 -5.09 14.75
N ARG A 433 6.02 -6.14 15.22
CA ARG A 433 6.70 -7.12 14.35
C ARG A 433 5.73 -8.06 13.63
N SER A 434 4.59 -8.39 14.21
CA SER A 434 3.65 -9.34 13.60
C SER A 434 3.04 -8.82 12.29
N VAL A 435 2.61 -7.56 12.23
CA VAL A 435 2.08 -6.98 10.98
C VAL A 435 3.15 -6.91 9.90
N GLY A 436 4.35 -6.47 10.28
CA GLY A 436 5.51 -6.46 9.40
C GLY A 436 5.83 -7.85 8.86
N LEU A 437 5.91 -8.85 9.73
CA LEU A 437 6.20 -10.24 9.38
C LEU A 437 5.14 -10.83 8.44
N VAL A 438 3.86 -10.70 8.77
CA VAL A 438 2.76 -11.20 7.92
C VAL A 438 2.82 -10.58 6.53
N THR A 439 3.00 -9.27 6.44
CA THR A 439 3.05 -8.57 5.14
C THR A 439 4.29 -8.97 4.34
N THR A 440 5.44 -9.10 5.01
CA THR A 440 6.72 -9.53 4.40
C THR A 440 6.60 -10.95 3.85
N LEU A 441 6.11 -11.89 4.66
CA LEU A 441 5.94 -13.29 4.27
C LEU A 441 4.92 -13.42 3.14
N LEU A 442 3.82 -12.65 3.18
CA LEU A 442 2.81 -12.67 2.14
C LEU A 442 3.41 -12.33 0.77
N LEU A 443 4.19 -11.24 0.67
CA LEU A 443 4.86 -10.90 -0.59
C LEU A 443 5.95 -11.91 -0.95
N PHE A 444 6.75 -12.34 0.03
CA PHE A 444 7.84 -13.29 -0.20
C PHE A 444 7.32 -14.61 -0.78
N VAL A 445 6.26 -15.17 -0.20
CA VAL A 445 5.59 -16.37 -0.72
C VAL A 445 5.00 -16.09 -2.10
N ASN A 446 4.37 -14.93 -2.30
CA ASN A 446 3.82 -14.57 -3.61
C ASN A 446 4.91 -14.54 -4.71
N CYS A 447 6.12 -14.06 -4.42
CA CYS A 447 7.23 -14.05 -5.36
C CYS A 447 7.83 -15.45 -5.61
N LEU A 448 7.55 -16.44 -4.74
CA LEU A 448 7.94 -17.84 -4.96
C LEU A 448 6.94 -18.62 -5.83
N LEU A 449 5.72 -18.12 -6.01
CA LEU A 449 4.67 -18.83 -6.75
C LEU A 449 5.02 -19.20 -8.20
N PRO A 450 5.82 -18.42 -8.97
CA PRO A 450 6.26 -18.85 -10.29
C PRO A 450 7.06 -20.15 -10.24
N TYR A 451 7.97 -20.28 -9.29
CA TYR A 451 8.79 -21.49 -9.14
C TYR A 451 8.00 -22.68 -8.59
N LEU A 452 6.87 -22.42 -7.93
CA LEU A 452 5.93 -23.48 -7.53
C LEU A 452 5.04 -23.97 -8.68
N GLY A 453 5.11 -23.31 -9.85
CA GLY A 453 4.28 -23.63 -11.01
C GLY A 453 2.83 -23.19 -10.86
N LEU A 454 2.58 -22.16 -10.03
CA LEU A 454 1.24 -21.63 -9.76
C LEU A 454 0.88 -20.45 -10.65
N LYS A 455 1.73 -19.43 -10.74
CA LYS A 455 1.46 -18.23 -11.57
C LYS A 455 2.75 -17.52 -11.94
N SER A 456 2.83 -16.93 -13.14
CA SER A 456 4.02 -16.18 -13.57
C SER A 456 3.84 -14.66 -13.57
N ALA A 457 2.60 -14.14 -13.55
CA ALA A 457 2.33 -12.73 -13.38
C ALA A 457 2.26 -12.30 -11.90
N GLN A 458 2.44 -11.00 -11.65
CA GLN A 458 2.37 -10.40 -10.32
C GLN A 458 3.28 -11.12 -9.30
N ALA A 459 4.54 -11.37 -9.66
CA ALA A 459 5.51 -12.01 -8.79
C ALA A 459 6.74 -11.13 -8.51
N ILE A 460 6.69 -9.83 -8.83
CA ILE A 460 7.85 -8.93 -8.78
C ILE A 460 8.97 -9.38 -9.73
N ASN A 461 8.58 -9.94 -10.89
CA ASN A 461 9.49 -10.30 -11.97
C ASN A 461 9.99 -9.03 -12.71
N MET A 462 10.76 -8.19 -12.01
CA MET A 462 11.16 -6.81 -12.37
C MET A 462 12.11 -6.75 -13.57
N PHE A 463 11.60 -7.01 -14.77
CA PHE A 463 12.39 -7.03 -16.01
C PHE A 463 13.60 -7.96 -15.84
N ALA A 464 13.31 -9.17 -15.37
CA ALA A 464 14.36 -10.12 -15.05
C ALA A 464 14.68 -11.07 -16.21
N ASN A 465 14.02 -10.98 -17.37
CA ASN A 465 14.12 -12.00 -18.43
C ASN A 465 13.75 -13.42 -17.95
N LEU A 466 13.00 -13.55 -16.85
CA LEU A 466 12.71 -14.85 -16.25
C LEU A 466 11.64 -15.58 -17.06
N ARG A 467 11.99 -16.78 -17.53
CA ARG A 467 11.09 -17.71 -18.23
C ARG A 467 10.97 -19.02 -17.47
N LEU A 468 9.72 -19.41 -17.20
CA LEU A 468 9.36 -20.57 -16.39
C LEU A 468 8.24 -21.43 -17.02
N GLU A 469 7.71 -20.99 -18.16
CA GLU A 469 6.60 -21.62 -18.87
C GLU A 469 7.08 -22.69 -19.86
N ALA A 470 6.16 -23.55 -20.31
CA ALA A 470 6.43 -24.63 -21.28
C ALA A 470 7.47 -25.66 -20.80
N GLY A 471 7.50 -25.92 -19.48
CA GLY A 471 8.38 -26.94 -18.90
C GLY A 471 9.87 -26.59 -18.93
N VAL A 472 10.21 -25.32 -19.13
CA VAL A 472 11.61 -24.84 -19.08
C VAL A 472 11.84 -23.93 -17.86
N SER A 473 13.10 -23.77 -17.47
CA SER A 473 13.55 -22.75 -16.53
C SER A 473 14.88 -22.21 -17.02
N ASN A 474 14.96 -20.90 -17.23
CA ASN A 474 16.24 -20.24 -17.52
C ASN A 474 16.97 -19.77 -16.24
N HIS A 475 16.38 -20.02 -15.06
CA HIS A 475 16.95 -19.66 -13.77
C HIS A 475 18.13 -20.56 -13.40
N LEU A 476 19.23 -19.97 -12.93
CA LEU A 476 20.48 -20.71 -12.68
C LEU A 476 20.42 -21.61 -11.44
N ILE A 477 19.55 -21.28 -10.48
CA ILE A 477 19.40 -22.01 -9.21
C ILE A 477 18.12 -22.86 -9.17
N MET A 478 17.03 -22.38 -9.76
CA MET A 478 15.71 -22.98 -9.59
C MET A 478 15.43 -23.87 -10.81
N PRO A 479 15.08 -25.15 -10.60
CA PRO A 479 14.73 -26.04 -11.70
C PRO A 479 13.42 -25.60 -12.35
N VAL A 480 12.95 -26.40 -13.31
CA VAL A 480 11.60 -26.30 -13.87
C VAL A 480 10.57 -26.20 -12.74
N PRO A 481 9.56 -25.32 -12.83
CA PRO A 481 8.61 -25.11 -11.76
C PRO A 481 7.86 -26.36 -11.30
N GLY A 482 7.55 -26.42 -10.00
CA GLY A 482 6.75 -27.49 -9.40
C GLY A 482 6.52 -27.27 -7.90
N PRO A 483 5.56 -27.96 -7.26
CA PRO A 483 4.89 -29.18 -7.73
C PRO A 483 3.59 -28.95 -8.51
N PHE A 484 3.18 -27.70 -8.75
CA PHE A 484 1.99 -27.42 -9.53
C PHE A 484 2.33 -27.27 -11.02
N HIS A 485 1.39 -27.61 -11.88
CA HIS A 485 1.64 -27.79 -13.32
C HIS A 485 0.97 -26.70 -14.19
N TYR A 486 0.61 -25.55 -13.61
CA TYR A 486 -0.11 -24.51 -14.36
C TYR A 486 0.74 -23.85 -15.46
N LEU A 487 2.07 -23.90 -15.35
CA LEU A 487 2.99 -23.29 -16.31
C LEU A 487 3.42 -24.24 -17.45
N GLU A 488 3.06 -25.52 -17.38
CA GLU A 488 3.55 -26.53 -18.34
C GLU A 488 2.89 -26.40 -19.71
N LYS A 489 1.57 -26.22 -19.73
CA LYS A 489 0.78 -26.19 -20.95
C LYS A 489 0.71 -24.78 -21.53
N VAL A 490 1.26 -24.60 -22.72
CA VAL A 490 1.30 -23.32 -23.43
C VAL A 490 0.74 -23.51 -24.84
N ALA A 491 -0.23 -22.69 -25.21
CA ALA A 491 -0.89 -22.71 -26.51
C ALA A 491 -0.34 -21.63 -27.42
N ILE A 492 -0.01 -22.02 -28.65
CA ILE A 492 0.42 -21.12 -29.73
C ILE A 492 -0.81 -20.75 -30.53
N ILE A 493 -1.17 -19.46 -30.52
CA ILE A 493 -2.33 -18.96 -31.25
C ILE A 493 -2.03 -18.92 -32.75
N GLU A 494 -2.95 -19.43 -33.56
CA GLU A 494 -2.89 -19.41 -35.04
C GLU A 494 -3.98 -18.52 -35.63
N ASP A 495 -5.16 -18.49 -35.00
CA ASP A 495 -6.25 -17.56 -35.30
C ASP A 495 -6.89 -17.10 -33.99
N ALA A 496 -6.98 -15.78 -33.79
CA ALA A 496 -7.52 -15.15 -32.59
C ALA A 496 -9.03 -14.84 -32.68
N GLY A 497 -9.63 -14.97 -33.87
CA GLY A 497 -10.98 -14.52 -34.13
C GLY A 497 -11.15 -13.03 -33.81
N THR A 498 -12.06 -12.72 -32.90
CA THR A 498 -12.39 -11.34 -32.46
C THR A 498 -11.71 -10.92 -31.15
N ASP A 499 -10.86 -11.77 -30.57
CA ASP A 499 -10.20 -11.46 -29.30
C ASP A 499 -8.95 -10.59 -29.52
N ASN A 500 -9.05 -9.31 -29.18
CA ASN A 500 -7.97 -8.33 -29.36
C ASN A 500 -6.67 -8.67 -28.61
N VAL A 501 -6.73 -9.39 -27.48
CA VAL A 501 -5.51 -9.74 -26.74
C VAL A 501 -4.84 -10.94 -27.38
N LEU A 502 -5.60 -11.95 -27.78
CA LEU A 502 -5.04 -13.08 -28.53
C LEU A 502 -4.49 -12.61 -29.88
N LEU A 503 -5.15 -11.63 -30.52
CA LEU A 503 -4.65 -11.00 -31.74
C LEU A 503 -3.31 -10.29 -31.50
N SER A 504 -3.19 -9.58 -30.38
CA SER A 504 -1.91 -8.98 -29.97
C SER A 504 -0.84 -10.05 -29.73
N TYR A 505 -1.19 -11.18 -29.13
CA TYR A 505 -0.23 -12.27 -28.89
C TYR A 505 0.22 -12.91 -30.19
N LEU A 506 -0.71 -13.18 -31.11
CA LEU A 506 -0.42 -13.66 -32.46
C LEU A 506 0.52 -12.70 -33.21
N HIS A 507 0.23 -11.40 -33.21
CA HIS A 507 1.04 -10.39 -33.88
C HIS A 507 2.46 -10.27 -33.31
N ASN A 508 2.60 -10.43 -31.99
CA ASN A 508 3.89 -10.33 -31.30
C ASN A 508 4.62 -11.68 -31.21
N GLY A 509 4.07 -12.76 -31.76
CA GLY A 509 4.66 -14.10 -31.64
C GLY A 509 4.67 -14.65 -30.21
N HIS A 510 3.77 -14.18 -29.36
CA HIS A 510 3.61 -14.67 -28.00
C HIS A 510 2.63 -15.85 -27.97
N ALA A 511 2.94 -16.80 -27.10
CA ALA A 511 2.02 -17.85 -26.71
C ALA A 511 1.31 -17.51 -25.39
N ILE A 512 0.31 -18.31 -25.04
CA ILE A 512 -0.51 -18.12 -23.85
C ILE A 512 -0.53 -19.39 -23.01
N VAL A 513 -0.44 -19.24 -21.68
CA VAL A 513 -0.63 -20.38 -20.77
C VAL A 513 -2.05 -20.92 -20.92
N TYR A 514 -2.19 -22.24 -21.01
CA TYR A 514 -3.47 -22.92 -21.29
C TYR A 514 -4.59 -22.50 -20.33
N TYR A 515 -4.26 -22.31 -19.06
CA TYR A 515 -5.21 -21.81 -18.06
C TYR A 515 -5.82 -20.45 -18.45
N ASP A 516 -4.99 -19.50 -18.91
CA ASP A 516 -5.49 -18.19 -19.33
C ASP A 516 -6.24 -18.29 -20.67
N LEU A 517 -5.86 -19.18 -21.59
CA LEU A 517 -6.63 -19.46 -22.82
C LEU A 517 -8.05 -19.94 -22.48
N LEU A 518 -8.20 -20.92 -21.59
CA LEU A 518 -9.51 -21.40 -21.13
C LEU A 518 -10.33 -20.26 -20.50
N ALA A 519 -9.69 -19.40 -19.69
CA ALA A 519 -10.37 -18.27 -19.09
C ALA A 519 -10.88 -17.25 -20.12
N ARG A 520 -10.16 -17.08 -21.24
CA ARG A 520 -10.60 -16.23 -22.36
C ARG A 520 -11.76 -16.85 -23.13
N LEU A 521 -11.68 -18.14 -23.46
CA LEU A 521 -12.78 -18.88 -24.08
C LEU A 521 -14.06 -18.80 -23.23
N GLU A 522 -13.98 -18.98 -21.90
CA GLU A 522 -15.13 -18.82 -21.00
C GLU A 522 -15.71 -17.39 -21.00
N THR A 523 -14.89 -16.38 -21.23
CA THR A 523 -15.31 -14.97 -21.25
C THR A 523 -15.95 -14.59 -22.59
N LEU A 524 -15.49 -15.18 -23.70
CA LEU A 524 -15.96 -14.96 -25.05
C LEU A 524 -16.46 -16.28 -25.68
N PRO A 525 -17.60 -16.83 -25.21
CA PRO A 525 -18.01 -18.20 -25.53
C PRO A 525 -18.29 -18.45 -27.02
N ASP A 526 -18.67 -17.41 -27.75
CA ASP A 526 -19.01 -17.49 -29.18
C ASP A 526 -17.81 -17.24 -30.11
N ASN A 527 -16.67 -16.80 -29.57
CA ASN A 527 -15.47 -16.54 -30.35
C ASN A 527 -14.82 -17.86 -30.80
N THR A 528 -14.48 -17.97 -32.08
CA THR A 528 -13.68 -19.09 -32.60
C THR A 528 -12.20 -18.76 -32.55
N VAL A 529 -11.39 -19.70 -32.09
CA VAL A 529 -9.93 -19.57 -31.98
C VAL A 529 -9.30 -20.83 -32.59
N SER A 530 -8.20 -20.68 -33.31
CA SER A 530 -7.34 -21.80 -33.72
C SER A 530 -6.01 -21.71 -32.98
N PHE A 531 -5.52 -22.82 -32.45
CA PHE A 531 -4.27 -22.87 -31.72
C PHE A 531 -3.62 -24.26 -31.75
N THR A 532 -2.32 -24.30 -31.51
CA THR A 532 -1.58 -25.55 -31.28
C THR A 532 -1.23 -25.67 -29.80
N LEU A 533 -1.50 -26.83 -29.20
CA LEU A 533 -1.17 -27.15 -27.80
C LEU A 533 -0.50 -28.53 -27.76
N ASP A 534 0.70 -28.61 -27.17
CA ASP A 534 1.47 -29.86 -27.07
C ASP A 534 1.70 -30.59 -28.41
N GLY A 535 1.68 -29.86 -29.52
CA GLY A 535 1.81 -30.38 -30.89
C GLY A 535 0.50 -30.77 -31.57
N ASP A 536 -0.61 -30.82 -30.83
CA ASP A 536 -1.94 -31.05 -31.35
C ASP A 536 -2.58 -29.74 -31.82
N ARG A 537 -3.12 -29.75 -33.04
CA ARG A 537 -3.74 -28.58 -33.66
C ARG A 537 -5.26 -28.58 -33.46
N PHE A 538 -5.78 -27.48 -32.94
CA PHE A 538 -7.19 -27.24 -32.72
C PHE A 538 -7.65 -26.12 -33.65
N ASP A 539 -8.59 -26.41 -34.55
CA ASP A 539 -9.01 -25.48 -35.60
C ASP A 539 -10.45 -25.00 -35.40
N GLN A 540 -10.64 -23.67 -35.34
CA GLN A 540 -11.92 -22.99 -35.19
C GLN A 540 -12.78 -23.47 -34.01
N VAL A 541 -12.13 -23.77 -32.89
CA VAL A 541 -12.77 -24.25 -31.66
C VAL A 541 -13.40 -23.12 -30.85
N ARG A 542 -14.37 -23.46 -30.01
CA ARG A 542 -15.11 -22.55 -29.11
C ARG A 542 -15.09 -23.03 -27.68
N ALA A 543 -15.63 -22.23 -26.77
CA ALA A 543 -15.76 -22.60 -25.37
C ALA A 543 -16.57 -23.90 -25.15
N SER A 544 -17.52 -24.22 -26.03
CA SER A 544 -18.30 -25.47 -25.96
C SER A 544 -17.44 -26.72 -26.11
N ASP A 545 -16.37 -26.64 -26.90
CA ASP A 545 -15.49 -27.77 -27.18
C ASP A 545 -14.56 -28.08 -25.99
N PHE A 546 -14.39 -27.12 -25.08
CA PHE A 546 -13.57 -27.20 -23.87
C PHE A 546 -14.38 -27.09 -22.58
N LYS A 547 -15.68 -27.43 -22.63
CA LYS A 547 -16.59 -27.25 -21.47
C LYS A 547 -16.11 -28.00 -20.22
N ASP A 548 -15.63 -29.22 -20.39
CA ASP A 548 -15.16 -30.06 -19.29
C ASP A 548 -13.91 -29.46 -18.65
N ASP A 549 -12.94 -29.05 -19.46
CA ASP A 549 -11.71 -28.37 -19.02
C ASP A 549 -12.02 -27.04 -18.33
N ILE A 550 -12.91 -26.22 -18.89
CA ILE A 550 -13.37 -24.98 -18.27
C ILE A 550 -13.95 -25.25 -16.87
N SER A 551 -14.76 -26.31 -16.73
CA SER A 551 -15.42 -26.63 -15.46
C SER A 551 -14.50 -27.25 -14.40
N THR A 552 -13.42 -27.91 -14.82
CA THR A 552 -12.52 -28.66 -13.94
C THR A 552 -11.23 -27.92 -13.62
N VAL A 553 -10.71 -27.14 -14.57
CA VAL A 553 -9.43 -26.44 -14.45
C VAL A 553 -9.60 -25.03 -13.89
N LEU A 554 -10.62 -24.29 -14.31
CA LEU A 554 -10.75 -22.87 -13.95
C LEU A 554 -11.27 -22.67 -12.53
N HIS A 555 -10.60 -21.79 -11.81
CA HIS A 555 -11.07 -21.28 -10.52
C HIS A 555 -12.20 -20.25 -10.70
N PRO A 556 -12.98 -19.95 -9.64
CA PRO A 556 -13.99 -18.89 -9.68
C PRO A 556 -13.42 -17.55 -10.18
N ARG A 557 -14.23 -16.77 -10.90
CA ARG A 557 -13.80 -15.49 -11.52
C ARG A 557 -13.14 -14.51 -10.55
N TRP A 558 -13.56 -14.48 -9.29
CA TRP A 558 -12.95 -13.60 -8.28
C TRP A 558 -11.52 -14.01 -7.93
N PHE A 559 -11.22 -15.32 -7.94
CA PHE A 559 -9.88 -15.85 -7.67
C PHE A 559 -8.98 -15.59 -8.86
N ARG A 560 -9.51 -15.83 -10.07
CA ARG A 560 -8.80 -15.62 -11.33
C ARG A 560 -8.16 -14.25 -11.38
N LYS A 561 -8.84 -13.17 -10.94
CA LYS A 561 -8.31 -11.79 -10.85
C LYS A 561 -6.94 -11.61 -10.17
N TRP A 562 -6.50 -12.59 -9.37
CA TRP A 562 -5.25 -12.58 -8.62
C TRP A 562 -4.32 -13.76 -8.98
N PHE A 563 -4.71 -14.54 -9.98
CA PHE A 563 -4.06 -15.77 -10.42
C PHE A 563 -3.97 -15.77 -11.95
N HIS A 564 -2.87 -15.21 -12.46
CA HIS A 564 -2.66 -14.91 -13.87
C HIS A 564 -1.23 -15.19 -14.31
N PHE A 565 -1.06 -15.27 -15.62
CA PHE A 565 0.18 -15.63 -16.26
C PHE A 565 0.69 -14.50 -17.14
N GLN A 566 2.01 -14.44 -17.33
CA GLN A 566 2.60 -13.57 -18.34
C GLN A 566 2.37 -14.18 -19.73
N PRO A 567 2.30 -13.36 -20.79
CA PRO A 567 2.46 -13.89 -22.14
C PRO A 567 3.82 -14.60 -22.26
N VAL A 568 3.85 -15.70 -23.01
CA VAL A 568 5.04 -16.55 -23.13
C VAL A 568 5.75 -16.21 -24.43
N MET A 569 7.00 -15.77 -24.39
CA MET A 569 7.79 -15.63 -25.62
C MET A 569 8.36 -16.99 -25.99
N LEU A 570 8.12 -17.41 -27.23
CA LEU A 570 8.60 -18.70 -27.73
C LEU A 570 10.02 -18.61 -28.29
N THR A 571 10.49 -17.40 -28.61
CA THR A 571 11.83 -17.18 -29.13
C THR A 571 12.86 -17.28 -28.02
N GLU A 572 13.83 -18.19 -28.18
CA GLU A 572 15.00 -18.28 -27.29
C GLU A 572 16.20 -17.58 -27.91
N PRO A 573 16.98 -16.81 -27.12
CA PRO A 573 16.78 -16.45 -25.70
C PRO A 573 15.62 -15.45 -25.45
N GLU A 574 15.10 -15.39 -24.21
CA GLU A 574 14.02 -14.46 -23.81
C GLU A 574 14.50 -13.00 -23.91
N ALA A 575 14.08 -12.30 -24.98
CA ALA A 575 14.43 -10.91 -25.19
C ALA A 575 13.66 -10.00 -24.21
N CYS A 576 14.25 -8.85 -23.86
CA CYS A 576 13.53 -7.88 -23.05
C CYS A 576 12.51 -7.09 -23.89
N ASN A 577 11.23 -7.17 -23.52
CA ASN A 577 10.17 -6.34 -24.09
C ASN A 577 10.11 -4.98 -23.37
N VAL A 578 10.93 -4.03 -23.84
CA VAL A 578 11.00 -2.63 -23.39
C VAL A 578 10.61 -1.68 -24.51
#